data_AF-A0A378C6M3-F1
#
_entry.id   AF-A0A378C6M3-F1
#
_cell.length_a   1.000
_cell.length_b   1.000
_cell.length_c   1.000
_cell.angle_alpha   90.00
_cell.angle_beta   90.00
_cell.angle_gamma   90.00
#
_symmetry.space_group_name_H-M   'P 1'
#
loop_
_entity.id
_entity.type
_entity.pdbx_description
1 polymer ?
#
loop_
_entity_poly.entity_id
_entity_poly.type
_entity_poly.pdbx_seq_one_letter_code
_entity_poly.pdbx_strand_id
1 'polypeptide(L)'
;MPALREPFSHHVHTTYCFSPVRNDEQAEALPEAYEPIEVNEFGEIDLQAMVEDEIILSLPVVPVHDSEHCEVSDADMVFGELPEEAQKPNPFAVLASLKRK
;
A
#
# COMPACT_ATOMS: atom_id res chain seq x y z
N MET A 1 10.18 -6.48 -14.90
CA MET A 1 8.81 -5.99 -15.11
C MET A 1 8.86 -4.48 -15.26
N PRO A 2 8.86 -3.97 -16.50
CA PRO A 2 9.04 -2.55 -16.77
C PRO A 2 7.75 -1.76 -16.48
N ALA A 3 7.89 -0.57 -15.91
CA ALA A 3 6.80 0.36 -15.68
C ALA A 3 6.17 0.80 -17.00
N LEU A 4 4.84 0.97 -17.03
CA LEU A 4 4.11 1.48 -18.19
C LEU A 4 4.61 2.88 -18.59
N ARG A 5 4.88 3.07 -19.89
CA ARG A 5 5.15 4.38 -20.52
C ARG A 5 3.91 4.95 -21.23
N GLU A 6 2.79 4.23 -21.18
CA GLU A 6 1.53 4.54 -21.85
C GLU A 6 0.37 4.55 -20.84
N PRO A 7 -0.77 5.20 -21.15
CA PRO A 7 -1.92 5.23 -20.26
C PRO A 7 -2.45 3.82 -19.95
N PHE A 8 -2.61 3.51 -18.67
CA PHE A 8 -3.13 2.22 -18.19
C PHE A 8 -4.60 2.34 -17.81
N SER A 9 -5.48 1.72 -18.58
CA SER A 9 -6.91 1.67 -18.29
C SER A 9 -7.22 0.53 -17.33
N HIS A 10 -7.82 0.85 -16.18
CA HIS A 10 -8.22 -0.13 -15.18
C HIS A 10 -9.63 0.15 -14.67
N HIS A 11 -10.48 -0.88 -14.67
CA HIS A 11 -11.83 -0.80 -14.13
C HIS A 11 -11.80 -1.12 -12.64
N VAL A 12 -12.27 -0.19 -11.82
CA VAL A 12 -12.35 -0.36 -10.37
C VAL A 12 -13.77 -0.69 -9.95
N HIS A 13 -13.92 -1.75 -9.17
CA HIS A 13 -15.16 -2.13 -8.50
C HIS A 13 -14.85 -2.38 -7.03
N THR A 14 -15.47 -1.60 -6.14
CA THR A 14 -15.37 -1.78 -4.69
C THR A 14 -16.77 -1.88 -4.09
N THR A 15 -16.88 -2.59 -2.98
CA THR A 15 -18.07 -2.64 -2.13
C THR A 15 -17.63 -2.29 -0.73
N TYR A 16 -18.28 -1.28 -0.15
CA TYR A 16 -17.87 -0.72 1.12
C TYR A 16 -19.06 -0.69 2.09
N CYS A 17 -18.84 -1.17 3.33
CA CYS A 17 -19.84 -1.17 4.40
C CYS A 17 -19.31 -0.35 5.56
N PHE A 18 -20.00 0.73 5.89
CA PHE A 18 -19.59 1.67 6.93
C PHE A 18 -20.75 2.06 7.83
N SER A 19 -20.42 2.56 9.02
CA SER A 19 -21.38 3.14 9.96
C SER A 19 -20.88 4.51 10.43
N PRO A 20 -21.73 5.55 10.42
CA PRO A 20 -21.35 6.85 10.96
C PRO A 20 -21.18 6.77 12.49
N VAL A 21 -20.13 7.40 13.02
CA VAL A 21 -19.80 7.45 14.45
C VAL A 21 -19.46 8.87 14.88
N ARG A 22 -19.64 9.16 16.17
CA ARG A 22 -19.33 10.47 16.78
C ARG A 22 -18.16 10.44 17.75
N ASN A 23 -17.72 9.25 18.15
CA ASN A 23 -16.64 9.04 19.11
C ASN A 23 -16.08 7.60 19.00
N ASP A 24 -14.93 7.40 19.63
CA ASP A 24 -14.20 6.13 19.62
C ASP A 24 -15.00 4.99 20.26
N GLU A 25 -15.78 5.27 21.32
CA GLU A 25 -16.61 4.25 21.98
C GLU A 25 -17.66 3.65 21.00
N GLN A 26 -18.24 4.48 20.13
CA GLN A 26 -19.16 4.00 19.10
C GLN A 26 -18.44 3.20 18.02
N ALA A 27 -17.23 3.62 17.62
CA ALA A 27 -16.41 2.90 16.65
C ALA A 27 -16.03 1.51 17.16
N GLU A 28 -15.56 1.41 18.41
CA GLU A 28 -15.17 0.13 19.03
C GLU A 28 -16.35 -0.83 19.25
N ALA A 29 -17.56 -0.30 19.38
CA ALA A 29 -18.77 -1.10 19.56
C ALA A 29 -19.33 -1.67 18.23
N LEU A 30 -18.79 -1.26 17.08
CA LEU A 30 -19.28 -1.73 15.79
C LEU A 30 -18.96 -3.22 15.58
N PRO A 31 -19.86 -3.97 14.90
CA PRO A 31 -19.52 -5.29 14.39
C PRO A 31 -18.34 -5.19 13.40
N GLU A 32 -17.50 -6.22 13.35
CA GLU A 32 -16.31 -6.27 12.47
C GLU A 32 -16.60 -6.03 10.98
N ALA A 33 -17.85 -6.21 10.54
CA ALA A 33 -18.25 -6.01 9.15
C ALA A 33 -18.43 -4.53 8.75
N TYR A 34 -18.38 -3.59 9.69
CA TYR A 34 -18.60 -2.17 9.45
C TYR A 34 -17.37 -1.36 9.78
N GLU A 35 -16.94 -0.53 8.83
CA GLU A 35 -15.92 0.49 9.06
C GLU A 35 -16.54 1.75 9.69
N PRO A 36 -15.94 2.32 10.75
CA PRO A 36 -16.42 3.57 11.35
C PRO A 36 -16.09 4.78 10.47
N ILE A 37 -17.06 5.69 10.31
CA ILE A 37 -16.83 6.99 9.67
C ILE A 37 -17.24 8.13 10.59
N GLU A 38 -16.30 9.01 10.89
CA GLU A 38 -16.57 10.17 11.71
C GLU A 38 -17.48 11.17 10.99
N VAL A 39 -18.48 11.66 11.73
CA VAL A 39 -19.33 12.75 11.26
C VAL A 39 -18.82 14.10 11.77
N ASN A 40 -19.02 15.14 10.98
CA ASN A 40 -18.70 16.50 11.40
C ASN A 40 -19.68 17.03 12.49
N GLU A 41 -19.49 18.27 12.93
CA GLU A 41 -20.33 18.92 13.95
C GLU A 41 -21.83 18.96 13.59
N PHE A 42 -22.15 18.93 12.30
CA PHE A 42 -23.51 18.92 11.76
C PHE A 42 -24.08 17.51 11.55
N GLY A 43 -23.28 16.46 11.81
CA GLY A 43 -23.67 15.07 11.61
C GLY A 43 -23.57 14.60 10.16
N GLU A 44 -22.79 15.29 9.33
CA GLU A 44 -22.59 14.97 7.92
C GLU A 44 -21.29 14.18 7.71
N ILE A 45 -21.24 13.43 6.62
CA ILE A 45 -20.10 12.61 6.21
C ILE A 45 -19.45 13.24 5.00
N ASP A 46 -18.11 13.26 4.96
CA ASP A 46 -17.37 13.58 3.75
C ASP A 46 -17.38 12.39 2.78
N LEU A 47 -18.40 12.35 1.92
CA LEU A 47 -18.53 11.30 0.90
C LEU A 47 -17.39 11.31 -0.11
N GLN A 48 -16.78 12.47 -0.37
CA GLN A 48 -15.69 12.55 -1.34
C GLN A 48 -14.45 11.85 -0.78
N ALA A 49 -14.06 12.19 0.44
CA ALA A 49 -12.92 11.55 1.11
C ALA A 49 -13.12 10.03 1.24
N MET A 50 -14.32 9.61 1.67
CA MET A 50 -14.67 8.18 1.78
C MET A 50 -14.52 7.42 0.46
N VAL A 51 -15.04 7.99 -0.65
CA VAL A 51 -14.95 7.35 -1.97
C VAL A 51 -13.51 7.36 -2.49
N GLU A 52 -12.74 8.41 -2.22
CA GLU A 52 -11.34 8.52 -2.61
C GLU A 52 -10.48 7.42 -1.99
N ASP A 53 -10.60 7.21 -0.66
CA ASP A 53 -9.85 6.18 0.05
C ASP A 53 -10.14 4.79 -0.51
N GLU A 54 -11.42 4.47 -0.75
CA GLU A 54 -11.83 3.18 -1.33
C GLU A 54 -11.30 2.96 -2.75
N ILE A 55 -11.25 4.03 -3.55
CA ILE A 55 -10.65 3.96 -4.89
C ILE A 55 -9.15 3.71 -4.78
N ILE A 56 -8.44 4.46 -3.93
CA ILE A 56 -6.99 4.33 -3.73
C ILE A 56 -6.64 2.90 -3.29
N LEU A 57 -7.38 2.34 -2.33
CA LEU A 57 -7.18 0.97 -1.85
C LEU A 57 -7.44 -0.09 -2.93
N SER A 58 -8.30 0.24 -3.90
CA SER A 58 -8.61 -0.64 -5.02
C SER A 58 -7.62 -0.51 -6.19
N LEU A 59 -6.69 0.46 -6.17
CA LEU A 59 -5.69 0.63 -7.22
C LEU A 59 -4.58 -0.42 -7.11
N PRO A 60 -4.04 -0.88 -8.26
CA PRO A 60 -2.88 -1.77 -8.25
C PRO A 60 -1.64 -1.04 -7.74
N VAL A 61 -0.84 -1.75 -6.93
CA VAL A 61 0.43 -1.23 -6.36
C VAL A 61 1.40 -0.79 -7.46
N VAL A 62 1.46 -1.55 -8.56
CA VAL A 62 2.22 -1.19 -9.75
C VAL A 62 1.35 -1.49 -10.98
N PRO A 63 1.05 -0.48 -11.81
CA PRO A 63 0.40 -0.73 -13.08
C PRO A 63 1.40 -1.43 -14.00
N VAL A 64 1.02 -2.60 -14.52
CA VAL A 64 1.80 -3.40 -15.48
C VAL A 64 0.95 -3.68 -16.71
N HIS A 65 1.57 -3.69 -17.88
CA HIS A 65 0.92 -4.13 -19.11
C HIS A 65 1.07 -5.64 -19.25
N ASP A 66 0.26 -6.25 -20.14
CA ASP A 66 0.41 -7.67 -20.45
C ASP A 66 1.79 -7.94 -21.05
N SER A 67 2.42 -9.02 -20.60
CA SER A 67 3.70 -9.52 -21.10
C SER A 67 3.75 -9.67 -22.63
N GLU A 68 2.65 -10.05 -23.28
CA GLU A 68 2.58 -10.17 -24.74
C GLU A 68 2.73 -8.82 -25.48
N HIS A 69 2.47 -7.72 -24.77
CA HIS A 69 2.55 -6.36 -25.29
C HIS A 69 3.76 -5.59 -24.74
N CYS A 70 4.71 -6.31 -24.13
CA CYS A 70 5.94 -5.71 -23.61
C CYS A 70 6.94 -5.47 -24.73
N GLU A 71 7.11 -4.20 -25.12
CA GLU A 71 8.13 -3.79 -26.11
C GLU A 71 9.57 -3.95 -25.59
N VAL A 72 9.73 -4.20 -24.29
CA VAL A 72 11.03 -4.47 -23.67
C VAL A 72 11.34 -5.95 -23.84
N SER A 73 12.37 -6.28 -24.62
CA SER A 73 12.78 -7.66 -24.83
C SER A 73 13.43 -8.24 -23.58
N ASP A 74 13.41 -9.57 -23.40
CA ASP A 74 14.12 -10.23 -22.30
C ASP A 74 15.62 -9.85 -22.24
N ALA A 75 16.21 -9.44 -23.37
CA ALA A 75 17.59 -9.02 -23.48
C ALA A 75 17.87 -7.62 -22.88
N ASP A 76 16.84 -6.80 -22.68
CA ASP A 76 16.96 -5.45 -22.09
C ASP A 76 16.78 -5.48 -20.55
N MET A 77 16.44 -6.64 -19.98
CA MET A 77 16.39 -6.84 -18.54
C MET A 77 17.80 -7.03 -17.97
N VAL A 78 18.49 -5.93 -17.70
CA VAL A 78 19.78 -5.95 -16.99
C VAL A 78 19.52 -6.11 -15.50
N PHE A 79 19.59 -7.34 -15.01
CA PHE A 79 19.80 -7.61 -13.59
C PHE A 79 21.29 -7.38 -13.32
N GLY A 80 21.65 -6.25 -12.72
CA GLY A 80 23.04 -6.03 -12.31
C GLY A 80 23.52 -7.20 -11.45
N GLU A 81 24.76 -7.65 -11.65
CA GLU A 81 25.38 -8.60 -10.73
C GLU A 81 25.45 -7.92 -9.36
N LEU A 82 24.75 -8.47 -8.37
CA LEU A 82 24.93 -8.06 -6.99
C LEU A 82 26.42 -8.29 -6.66
N PRO A 83 27.18 -7.24 -6.28
CA PRO A 83 28.55 -7.45 -5.86
C PRO A 83 28.56 -8.45 -4.72
N GLU A 84 29.58 -9.31 -4.67
CA GLU A 84 29.76 -10.23 -3.53
C GLU A 84 29.56 -9.45 -2.24
N GLU A 85 28.66 -9.97 -1.39
CA GLU A 85 28.27 -9.33 -0.15
C GLU A 85 29.54 -8.99 0.62
N ALA A 86 29.97 -7.72 0.56
CA ALA A 86 31.07 -7.26 1.37
C ALA A 86 30.65 -7.57 2.79
N GLN A 87 31.38 -8.46 3.48
CA GLN A 87 31.13 -8.85 4.87
C GLN A 87 31.27 -7.61 5.75
N LYS A 88 30.26 -6.76 5.73
CA LYS A 88 30.16 -5.57 6.53
C LYS A 88 29.90 -6.10 7.92
N PRO A 89 30.79 -5.84 8.90
CA PRO A 89 30.57 -6.34 10.25
C PRO A 89 29.21 -5.86 10.72
N ASN A 90 28.45 -6.78 11.34
CA ASN A 90 27.10 -6.53 11.85
C ASN A 90 27.05 -5.15 12.54
N PRO A 91 26.09 -4.26 12.21
CA PRO A 91 26.04 -2.90 12.76
C PRO A 91 25.90 -2.85 14.30
N PHE A 92 25.57 -3.97 14.93
CA PHE A 92 25.51 -4.16 16.38
C PHE A 92 26.68 -4.96 16.95
N ALA A 93 27.75 -5.23 16.19
CA ALA A 93 28.94 -5.94 16.67
C ALA A 93 29.55 -5.27 17.91
N VAL A 94 29.37 -3.96 18.07
CA VAL A 94 29.77 -3.17 19.25
C VAL A 94 29.05 -3.61 20.53
N LEU A 95 27.86 -4.22 20.44
CA LEU A 95 27.13 -4.75 21.61
C LEU A 95 27.83 -5.96 22.24
N ALA A 96 28.64 -6.70 21.47
CA ALA A 96 29.38 -7.85 22.00
C ALA A 96 30.44 -7.42 23.03
N SER A 97 31.06 -6.26 22.83
CA SER A 97 32.04 -5.66 23.74
C SER A 97 31.43 -5.13 25.05
N LEU A 98 30.12 -4.84 25.08
CA LEU A 98 29.41 -4.36 26.27
C LEU A 98 28.95 -5.50 27.20
N LYS A 99 29.14 -6.77 26.82
CA LYS A 99 28.86 -7.96 27.65
C LYS A 99 30.01 -8.34 28.60
N ARG A 100 31.04 -7.51 28.76
CA ARG A 100 32.14 -7.77 29.70
C ARG A 100 32.48 -6.54 30.55
N LYS A 101 31.62 -6.22 31.51
CA LYS A 101 31.99 -6.01 32.92
C LYS A 101 30.74 -6.00 33.79
#